data_AF-A0AA39GC04-F1
#
_entry.id   AF-A0AA39GC04-F1
#
_cell.length_a   1.000
_cell.length_b   1.000
_cell.length_c   1.000
_cell.angle_alpha   90.00
_cell.angle_beta   90.00
_cell.angle_gamma   90.00
#
_symmetry.space_group_name_H-M   'P 1'
#
loop_
_entity.id
_entity.type
_entity.pdbx_description
1 polymer ?
#
loop_
_entity_poly.entity_id
_entity_poly.type
_entity_poly.pdbx_seq_one_letter_code
_entity_poly.pdbx_strand_id
1 'polypeptide(L)'
;MRIRESQWQKVSSRLESHTSSSSPVPATLMAYLAANLRNVSRQPGTLLRLHRTFATMAPGLATKYEINADMGEGFGRWKMGPDEELMPFLDAANIACGFHAGDPSIMLKTIRLCKQHGVKAGAHPGLQDLFGFGRRKMDVDPQDLYAMVLYQVGALKAMLDAEGVELSHIKPHGELYFYMQRDKTIMKTVLEACAVFSVPVYACQNPQQQAMCDEMGVPFQGEVYVDVNYSPEGTIVPVKPGQKITPEMCYARASSAAMHDTGKDVDGREFKYGFDGKPFSVCLHSDLPSVLENAKIVRRAVDEANKAKFHSGAHL
;
A
#
# COMPACT_ATOMS: atom_id res chain seq x y z
N MET A 1 14.69 21.64 26.83
CA MET A 1 13.67 22.25 27.71
C MET A 1 12.98 21.14 28.48
N ARG A 2 13.32 20.92 29.76
CA ARG A 2 12.80 19.79 30.57
C ARG A 2 11.39 20.12 31.05
N ILE A 3 10.40 19.31 30.65
CA ILE A 3 9.05 19.35 31.22
C ILE A 3 9.12 18.67 32.60
N ARG A 4 8.63 19.35 33.64
CA ARG A 4 8.70 18.91 35.05
C ARG A 4 7.61 17.87 35.34
N GLU A 5 7.92 16.89 36.19
CA GLU A 5 7.03 15.82 36.69
C GLU A 5 5.65 16.29 37.20
N SER A 6 5.52 17.55 37.59
CA SER A 6 4.26 18.13 38.06
C SER A 6 3.17 18.25 36.98
N GLN A 7 3.52 18.18 35.69
CA GLN A 7 2.56 18.16 34.59
C GLN A 7 1.91 16.78 34.40
N TRP A 8 2.59 15.69 34.76
CA TRP A 8 2.07 14.32 34.65
C TRP A 8 1.00 14.01 35.70
N GLN A 9 1.14 14.51 36.92
CA GLN A 9 0.14 14.31 37.98
C GLN A 9 -1.22 14.95 37.67
N LYS A 10 -1.25 16.04 36.89
CA LYS A 10 -2.52 16.70 36.47
C LYS A 10 -3.26 15.96 35.35
N VAL A 11 -2.56 15.17 34.54
CA VAL A 11 -3.18 14.31 33.52
C VAL A 11 -3.72 13.04 34.15
N SER A 12 -2.99 12.46 35.10
CA SER A 12 -3.43 11.28 35.88
C SER A 12 -4.73 11.54 36.64
N SER A 13 -4.86 12.69 37.31
CA SER A 13 -6.06 13.00 38.10
C SER A 13 -7.31 13.30 37.26
N ARG A 14 -7.16 13.62 35.96
CA ARG A 14 -8.29 13.82 35.05
C ARG A 14 -8.84 12.51 34.49
N LEU A 15 -8.00 11.48 34.34
CA LEU A 15 -8.41 10.16 33.88
C LEU A 15 -9.19 9.37 34.96
N GLU A 16 -8.90 9.59 36.24
CA GLU A 16 -9.65 8.96 37.35
C GLU A 16 -11.05 9.57 37.56
N SER A 17 -11.33 10.74 36.99
CA SER A 17 -12.62 11.44 37.16
C SER A 17 -13.69 11.08 36.12
N HIS A 18 -13.41 10.16 35.19
CA HIS A 18 -14.32 9.75 34.10
C HIS A 18 -14.56 8.23 34.05
N THR A 19 -14.67 7.59 35.20
CA THR A 19 -15.19 6.21 35.30
C THR A 19 -16.33 6.16 36.31
N SER A 20 -17.49 6.68 35.90
CA SER A 20 -18.76 6.43 36.60
C SER A 20 -19.85 6.05 35.59
N SER A 21 -19.68 4.93 34.88
CA SER A 21 -20.80 4.13 34.38
C SER A 21 -20.34 2.75 33.88
N SER A 22 -20.83 1.72 34.58
CA SER A 22 -21.14 0.34 34.13
C SER A 22 -20.20 -0.38 33.15
N SER A 23 -19.17 -1.07 33.69
CA SER A 23 -18.87 -2.51 33.51
C SER A 23 -17.42 -2.78 33.96
N PRO A 24 -17.14 -3.76 34.83
CA PRO A 24 -15.77 -3.99 35.31
C PRO A 24 -14.95 -4.69 34.23
N VAL A 25 -13.90 -4.02 33.75
CA VAL A 25 -12.81 -4.70 33.03
C VAL A 25 -12.18 -5.70 34.00
N PRO A 26 -12.03 -6.99 33.64
CA PRO A 26 -11.49 -7.99 34.57
C PRO A 26 -10.11 -7.59 35.06
N ALA A 27 -9.89 -7.63 36.37
CA ALA A 27 -8.62 -7.26 37.02
C ALA A 27 -7.38 -8.01 36.45
N THR A 28 -7.60 -9.14 35.79
CA THR A 28 -6.61 -9.91 35.03
C THR A 28 -6.04 -9.16 33.82
N LEU A 29 -6.81 -8.34 33.11
CA LEU A 29 -6.33 -7.62 31.92
C LEU A 29 -5.44 -6.42 32.29
N MET A 30 -5.77 -5.72 33.37
CA MET A 30 -4.95 -4.63 33.89
C MET A 30 -3.67 -5.14 34.57
N ALA A 31 -3.72 -6.30 35.22
CA ALA A 31 -2.53 -6.96 35.75
C ALA A 31 -1.59 -7.44 34.62
N TYR A 32 -2.15 -7.91 33.50
CA TYR A 32 -1.37 -8.34 32.33
C TYR A 32 -0.68 -7.16 31.62
N LEU A 33 -1.39 -6.03 31.44
CA LEU A 33 -0.82 -4.80 30.88
C LEU A 33 0.23 -4.18 31.81
N ALA A 34 0.01 -4.17 33.14
CA ALA A 34 0.96 -3.66 34.11
C ALA A 34 2.21 -4.54 34.26
N ALA A 35 2.11 -5.87 34.09
CA ALA A 35 3.25 -6.79 34.08
C ALA A 35 4.07 -6.65 32.79
N ASN A 36 3.43 -6.42 31.65
CA ASN A 36 4.13 -6.22 30.37
C ASN A 36 4.79 -4.84 30.24
N LEU A 37 4.26 -3.80 30.88
CA LEU A 37 4.89 -2.46 30.86
C LEU A 37 6.10 -2.35 31.81
N ARG A 38 6.24 -3.23 32.81
CA ARG A 38 7.38 -3.22 33.74
C ARG A 38 8.61 -3.99 33.24
N ASN A 39 8.46 -4.89 32.26
CA ASN A 39 9.57 -5.71 31.74
C ASN A 39 10.22 -5.17 30.45
N VAL A 40 9.75 -4.06 29.88
CA VAL A 40 10.31 -3.46 28.65
C VAL A 40 11.60 -2.66 28.88
N SER A 41 12.06 -2.52 30.14
CA SER A 41 13.20 -1.64 30.45
C SER A 41 14.57 -2.31 30.62
N ARG A 42 14.70 -3.64 30.49
CA ARG A 42 16.01 -4.31 30.64
C ARG A 42 16.12 -5.56 29.78
N GLN A 43 16.61 -5.38 28.55
CA GLN A 43 17.61 -6.21 27.85
C GLN A 43 17.47 -6.05 26.31
N PRO A 44 18.56 -5.72 25.59
CA PRO A 44 18.53 -5.65 24.13
C PRO A 44 18.62 -7.07 23.55
N GLY A 45 17.57 -7.55 22.88
CA GLY A 45 17.69 -8.73 22.00
C GLY A 45 16.54 -9.75 21.98
N THR A 46 15.52 -9.66 22.84
CA THR A 46 14.56 -10.78 23.00
C THR A 46 13.16 -10.54 22.41
N LEU A 47 12.98 -9.56 21.52
CA LEU A 47 11.66 -9.27 20.91
C LEU A 47 11.32 -10.14 19.70
N LEU A 48 12.24 -10.97 19.19
CA LEU A 48 12.09 -11.62 17.88
C LEU A 48 11.46 -13.03 17.87
N ARG A 49 10.86 -13.54 18.97
CA ARG A 49 10.55 -14.99 19.04
C ARG A 49 9.19 -15.42 19.56
N LEU A 50 8.16 -14.58 19.47
CA LEU A 50 6.81 -14.94 19.91
C LEU A 50 5.72 -14.48 18.94
N HIS A 51 5.89 -14.67 17.63
CA HIS A 51 4.80 -14.62 16.64
C HIS A 51 4.95 -15.79 15.66
N ARG A 52 4.65 -17.01 16.13
CA ARG A 52 4.59 -18.19 15.25
C ARG A 52 3.51 -19.16 15.72
N THR A 53 2.26 -18.72 15.75
CA THR A 53 1.09 -19.60 15.71
C THR A 53 -0.15 -18.76 15.39
N PHE A 54 -1.00 -19.27 14.49
CA PHE A 54 -2.07 -18.62 13.73
C PHE A 54 -1.64 -17.92 12.43
N ALA A 55 -1.65 -18.69 11.34
CA ALA A 55 -1.84 -18.19 9.98
C ALA A 55 -3.30 -17.74 9.79
N THR A 56 -3.72 -16.71 10.53
CA THR A 56 -4.73 -15.78 10.03
C THR A 56 -4.05 -14.94 8.96
N MET A 57 -4.60 -14.86 7.75
CA MET A 57 -4.06 -13.97 6.71
C MET A 57 -3.83 -12.59 7.33
N ALA A 58 -2.61 -12.05 7.18
CA ALA A 58 -2.32 -10.72 7.69
C ALA A 58 -3.37 -9.75 7.11
N PRO A 59 -4.03 -8.92 7.94
CA PRO A 59 -5.05 -8.00 7.47
C PRO A 59 -4.48 -7.16 6.31
N GLY A 60 -5.24 -7.06 5.21
CA GLY A 60 -4.90 -6.26 4.03
C GLY A 60 -4.34 -7.03 2.83
N LEU A 61 -3.84 -8.26 2.98
CA LEU A 61 -3.41 -9.07 1.83
C LEU A 61 -4.60 -9.49 0.95
N ALA A 62 -4.37 -9.56 -0.35
CA ALA A 62 -5.36 -9.97 -1.33
C ALA A 62 -5.71 -11.46 -1.16
N THR A 63 -7.00 -11.77 -1.12
CA THR A 63 -7.53 -13.15 -1.04
C THR A 63 -7.99 -13.69 -2.40
N LYS A 64 -8.08 -12.80 -3.39
CA LYS A 64 -8.38 -13.02 -4.80
C LYS A 64 -7.51 -12.06 -5.61
N TYR A 65 -7.46 -12.18 -6.93
CA TYR A 65 -6.84 -11.14 -7.74
C TYR A 65 -7.62 -9.83 -7.58
N GLU A 66 -6.90 -8.74 -7.35
CA GLU A 66 -7.46 -7.41 -7.10
C GLU A 66 -6.99 -6.42 -8.16
N ILE A 67 -7.68 -5.30 -8.31
CA ILE A 67 -7.23 -4.17 -9.14
C ILE A 67 -6.95 -2.98 -8.24
N ASN A 68 -5.79 -2.35 -8.43
CA ASN A 68 -5.47 -1.07 -7.83
C ASN A 68 -5.17 0.00 -8.88
N ALA A 69 -5.36 1.26 -8.52
CA ALA A 69 -4.91 2.40 -9.30
C ALA A 69 -4.39 3.51 -8.38
N ASP A 70 -3.52 4.35 -8.93
CA ASP A 70 -3.01 5.56 -8.29
C ASP A 70 -4.09 6.66 -8.43
N MET A 71 -4.51 7.25 -7.31
CA MET A 71 -5.71 8.10 -7.22
C MET A 71 -5.43 9.37 -6.41
N GLY A 72 -6.25 10.39 -6.60
CA GLY A 72 -6.10 11.66 -5.89
C GLY A 72 -4.86 12.43 -6.32
N GLU A 73 -4.39 12.23 -7.56
CA GLU A 73 -3.13 12.80 -8.05
C GLU A 73 -3.28 14.21 -8.68
N GLY A 74 -4.42 14.87 -8.46
CA GLY A 74 -4.57 16.29 -8.73
C GLY A 74 -3.81 17.16 -7.73
N PHE A 75 -3.82 18.48 -7.92
CA PHE A 75 -3.29 19.43 -6.94
C PHE A 75 -3.94 20.81 -7.10
N GLY A 76 -4.57 21.33 -6.05
CA GLY A 76 -5.27 22.61 -6.09
C GLY A 76 -6.34 22.64 -7.19
N ARG A 77 -6.11 23.41 -8.25
CA ARG A 77 -7.04 23.52 -9.40
C ARG A 77 -6.76 22.51 -10.51
N TRP A 78 -5.60 21.85 -10.48
CA TRP A 78 -5.21 20.85 -11.48
C TRP A 78 -5.85 19.51 -11.16
N LYS A 79 -6.52 18.94 -12.15
CA LYS A 79 -7.11 17.60 -12.06
C LYS A 79 -6.19 16.61 -12.78
N MET A 80 -6.09 15.41 -12.23
CA MET A 80 -5.40 14.28 -12.82
C MET A 80 -6.29 13.05 -12.69
N GLY A 81 -6.43 12.30 -13.78
CA GLY A 81 -7.23 11.08 -13.81
C GLY A 81 -8.76 11.29 -13.70
N PRO A 82 -9.55 10.32 -14.18
CA PRO A 82 -11.00 10.26 -13.96
C PRO A 82 -11.31 9.45 -12.68
N ASP A 83 -10.93 10.00 -11.52
CA ASP A 83 -10.96 9.29 -10.23
C ASP A 83 -12.35 8.72 -9.90
N GLU A 84 -13.41 9.51 -10.05
CA GLU A 84 -14.78 9.07 -9.76
C GLU A 84 -15.22 7.91 -10.67
N GLU A 85 -14.90 8.00 -11.96
CA GLU A 85 -15.30 7.01 -12.95
C GLU A 85 -14.49 5.71 -12.85
N LEU A 86 -13.31 5.73 -12.22
CA LEU A 86 -12.50 4.54 -12.00
C LEU A 86 -12.98 3.68 -10.84
N MET A 87 -13.53 4.27 -9.77
CA MET A 87 -13.92 3.58 -8.54
C MET A 87 -14.71 2.27 -8.75
N PRO A 88 -15.71 2.17 -9.66
CA PRO A 88 -16.45 0.93 -9.90
C PRO A 88 -15.60 -0.25 -10.38
N PHE A 89 -14.39 -0.02 -10.85
CA PHE A 89 -13.50 -1.03 -11.41
C PHE A 89 -12.35 -1.43 -10.48
N LEU A 90 -12.20 -0.79 -9.31
CA LEU A 90 -11.06 -0.99 -8.42
C LEU A 90 -11.46 -1.82 -7.19
N ASP A 91 -10.51 -2.60 -6.65
CA ASP A 91 -10.60 -3.17 -5.30
C ASP A 91 -9.78 -2.33 -4.30
N ALA A 92 -8.78 -1.58 -4.77
CA ALA A 92 -7.91 -0.72 -3.96
C ALA A 92 -7.53 0.58 -4.66
N ALA A 93 -7.28 1.65 -3.89
CA ALA A 93 -6.81 2.95 -4.37
C ALA A 93 -5.54 3.37 -3.64
N ASN A 94 -4.52 3.78 -4.38
CA ASN A 94 -3.27 4.34 -3.83
C ASN A 94 -3.40 5.86 -3.83
N ILE A 95 -3.68 6.45 -2.67
CA ILE A 95 -4.03 7.87 -2.54
C ILE A 95 -2.75 8.70 -2.37
N ALA A 96 -2.53 9.67 -3.27
CA ALA A 96 -1.38 10.58 -3.17
C ALA A 96 -1.39 11.40 -1.87
N CYS A 97 -0.20 11.63 -1.31
CA CYS A 97 -0.03 12.10 0.08
C CYS A 97 0.56 13.52 0.20
N GLY A 98 0.49 14.35 -0.84
CA GLY A 98 0.84 15.77 -0.76
C GLY A 98 2.23 16.16 -1.26
N PHE A 99 3.09 15.19 -1.62
CA PHE A 99 4.47 15.47 -2.02
C PHE A 99 4.66 15.45 -3.53
N HIS A 100 4.32 14.34 -4.19
CA HIS A 100 4.37 14.24 -5.65
C HIS A 100 3.08 14.78 -6.30
N ALA A 101 1.96 14.59 -5.61
CA ALA A 101 0.63 15.01 -5.98
C ALA A 101 -0.31 14.94 -4.76
N GLY A 102 -1.57 15.32 -4.95
CA GLY A 102 -2.59 15.37 -3.91
C GLY A 102 -2.47 16.61 -3.04
N ASP A 103 -3.60 17.08 -2.53
CA ASP A 103 -3.66 18.08 -1.47
C ASP A 103 -4.67 17.62 -0.41
N PRO A 104 -4.74 18.25 0.78
CA PRO A 104 -5.63 17.78 1.84
C PRO A 104 -7.10 17.65 1.44
N SER A 105 -7.59 18.52 0.54
CA SER A 105 -8.99 18.48 0.10
C SER A 105 -9.22 17.33 -0.89
N ILE A 106 -8.26 17.09 -1.79
CA ILE A 106 -8.30 15.96 -2.71
C ILE A 106 -8.18 14.64 -1.96
N MET A 107 -7.24 14.50 -1.02
CA MET A 107 -7.09 13.32 -0.18
C MET A 107 -8.40 12.95 0.51
N LEU A 108 -9.05 13.92 1.17
CA LEU A 108 -10.31 13.70 1.88
C LEU A 108 -11.45 13.30 0.92
N LYS A 109 -11.51 13.93 -0.26
CA LYS A 109 -12.48 13.57 -1.30
C LYS A 109 -12.26 12.14 -1.78
N THR A 110 -11.02 11.75 -2.07
CA THR A 110 -10.68 10.40 -2.55
C THR A 110 -10.96 9.35 -1.49
N ILE A 111 -10.71 9.61 -0.20
CA ILE A 111 -11.09 8.73 0.91
C ILE A 111 -12.61 8.50 0.93
N ARG A 112 -13.41 9.57 0.79
CA ARG A 112 -14.87 9.47 0.77
C ARG A 112 -15.38 8.68 -0.43
N LEU A 113 -14.75 8.83 -1.59
CA LEU A 113 -15.03 8.01 -2.77
C LEU A 113 -14.72 6.52 -2.49
N CYS A 114 -13.56 6.23 -1.88
CA CYS A 114 -13.21 4.86 -1.49
C CYS A 114 -14.28 4.25 -0.57
N LYS A 115 -14.68 4.99 0.47
CA LYS A 115 -15.74 4.59 1.41
C LYS A 115 -17.08 4.34 0.71
N GLN A 116 -17.48 5.23 -0.20
CA GLN A 116 -18.74 5.12 -0.93
C GLN A 116 -18.78 3.87 -1.82
N HIS A 117 -17.64 3.50 -2.42
CA HIS A 117 -17.56 2.38 -3.36
C HIS A 117 -17.07 1.07 -2.73
N GLY A 118 -16.72 1.06 -1.44
CA GLY A 118 -16.12 -0.10 -0.78
C GLY A 118 -14.72 -0.45 -1.30
N VAL A 119 -14.00 0.54 -1.83
CA VAL A 119 -12.61 0.38 -2.32
C VAL A 119 -11.65 0.57 -1.16
N LYS A 120 -10.64 -0.29 -1.06
CA LYS A 120 -9.61 -0.20 -0.01
C LYS A 120 -8.74 1.03 -0.21
N ALA A 121 -8.52 1.81 0.84
CA ALA A 121 -7.72 3.04 0.77
C ALA A 121 -6.30 2.81 1.29
N GLY A 122 -5.29 3.02 0.43
CA GLY A 122 -3.88 2.92 0.78
C GLY A 122 -3.12 4.22 0.55
N ALA A 123 -1.97 4.34 1.20
CA ALA A 123 -1.08 5.49 1.03
C ALA A 123 -0.20 5.33 -0.20
N HIS A 124 -0.05 6.41 -0.96
CA HIS A 124 0.84 6.50 -2.11
C HIS A 124 1.95 7.54 -1.87
N PRO A 125 2.92 7.28 -0.96
CA PRO A 125 3.97 8.24 -0.65
C PRO A 125 4.98 8.34 -1.80
N GLY A 126 5.40 9.56 -2.12
CA GLY A 126 6.38 9.87 -3.16
C GLY A 126 7.50 10.76 -2.67
N LEU A 127 8.45 11.06 -3.56
CA LEU A 127 9.46 12.08 -3.32
C LEU A 127 8.81 13.47 -3.28
N GLN A 128 9.43 14.41 -2.53
CA GLN A 128 8.97 15.80 -2.42
C GLN A 128 9.27 16.59 -3.71
N ASP A 129 8.64 16.18 -4.80
CA ASP A 129 8.83 16.71 -6.13
C ASP A 129 7.49 16.88 -6.86
N LEU A 130 6.75 17.93 -6.50
CA LEU A 130 5.48 18.24 -7.14
C LEU A 130 5.66 18.57 -8.63
N PHE A 131 6.73 19.28 -9.00
CA PHE A 131 6.98 19.69 -10.39
C PHE A 131 7.29 18.52 -11.32
N GLY A 132 8.05 17.54 -10.83
CA GLY A 132 8.36 16.32 -11.56
C GLY A 132 7.42 15.16 -11.26
N PHE A 133 6.32 15.42 -10.54
CA PHE A 133 5.34 14.41 -10.14
C PHE A 133 5.99 13.21 -9.41
N GLY A 134 7.03 13.45 -8.61
CA GLY A 134 7.76 12.40 -7.90
C GLY A 134 8.51 11.41 -8.81
N ARG A 135 8.64 11.69 -10.12
CA ARG A 135 9.28 10.80 -11.10
C ARG A 135 10.73 11.16 -11.43
N ARG A 136 11.30 12.20 -10.79
CA ARG A 136 12.70 12.60 -11.02
C ARG A 136 13.61 12.08 -9.91
N LYS A 137 14.84 11.78 -10.29
CA LYS A 137 15.92 11.51 -9.35
C LYS A 137 16.16 12.73 -8.45
N MET A 138 16.19 12.49 -7.16
CA MET A 138 16.61 13.43 -6.13
C MET A 138 17.64 12.75 -5.23
N ASP A 139 18.71 13.44 -4.90
CA ASP A 139 19.62 13.00 -3.85
C ASP A 139 18.98 13.36 -2.50
N VAL A 140 18.67 12.35 -1.69
CA VAL A 140 17.95 12.50 -0.41
C VAL A 140 18.61 11.59 0.61
N ASP A 141 18.94 12.13 1.79
CA ASP A 141 19.47 11.32 2.89
C ASP A 141 18.46 10.23 3.28
N PRO A 142 18.89 8.98 3.54
CA PRO A 142 17.98 7.93 3.93
C PRO A 142 17.09 8.28 5.14
N GLN A 143 17.62 8.98 6.15
CA GLN A 143 16.81 9.36 7.32
C GLN A 143 15.76 10.41 6.99
N ASP A 144 16.03 11.29 6.03
CA ASP A 144 15.02 12.18 5.49
C ASP A 144 13.96 11.37 4.73
N LEU A 145 14.33 10.37 3.92
CA LEU A 145 13.36 9.48 3.26
C LEU A 145 12.46 8.74 4.25
N TYR A 146 13.00 8.26 5.38
CA TYR A 146 12.19 7.68 6.46
C TYR A 146 11.14 8.68 6.96
N ALA A 147 11.57 9.90 7.29
CA ALA A 147 10.69 10.95 7.80
C ALA A 147 9.64 11.38 6.77
N MET A 148 10.02 11.47 5.48
CA MET A 148 9.11 11.81 4.38
C MET A 148 8.01 10.76 4.21
N VAL A 149 8.34 9.47 4.27
CA VAL A 149 7.35 8.39 4.18
C VAL A 149 6.45 8.39 5.42
N LEU A 150 7.03 8.47 6.62
CA LEU A 150 6.27 8.52 7.87
C LEU A 150 5.28 9.70 7.91
N TYR A 151 5.72 10.89 7.49
CA TYR A 151 4.88 12.08 7.40
C TYR A 151 3.69 11.88 6.45
N GLN A 152 3.95 11.41 5.24
CA GLN A 152 2.94 11.22 4.20
C GLN A 152 1.87 10.20 4.62
N VAL A 153 2.31 9.03 5.09
CA VAL A 153 1.39 7.97 5.53
C VAL A 153 0.64 8.41 6.79
N GLY A 154 1.30 9.09 7.73
CA GLY A 154 0.66 9.64 8.93
C GLY A 154 -0.41 10.70 8.61
N ALA A 155 -0.15 11.57 7.63
CA ALA A 155 -1.11 12.58 7.17
C ALA A 155 -2.37 11.93 6.58
N LEU A 156 -2.21 10.93 5.71
CA LEU A 156 -3.34 10.19 5.16
C LEU A 156 -4.07 9.40 6.26
N LYS A 157 -3.34 8.72 7.15
CA LYS A 157 -3.90 7.93 8.24
C LYS A 157 -4.83 8.76 9.14
N ALA A 158 -4.44 9.99 9.49
CA ALA A 158 -5.28 10.87 10.29
C ALA A 158 -6.59 11.23 9.58
N MET A 159 -6.57 11.44 8.26
CA MET A 159 -7.78 11.72 7.48
C MET A 159 -8.68 10.49 7.31
N LEU A 160 -8.06 9.32 7.13
CA LEU A 160 -8.75 8.03 7.09
C LEU A 160 -9.50 7.78 8.40
N ASP A 161 -8.85 8.01 9.54
CA ASP A 161 -9.46 7.86 10.87
C ASP A 161 -10.64 8.81 11.07
N ALA A 162 -10.52 10.05 10.60
CA ALA A 162 -11.61 11.03 10.67
C ALA A 162 -12.85 10.62 9.86
N GLU A 163 -12.67 9.87 8.77
CA GLU A 163 -13.76 9.35 7.94
C GLU A 163 -14.18 7.92 8.32
N GLY A 164 -13.56 7.32 9.35
CA GLY A 164 -13.83 5.95 9.77
C GLY A 164 -13.48 4.91 8.71
N VAL A 165 -12.37 5.13 7.99
CA VAL A 165 -11.82 4.23 6.97
C VAL A 165 -10.47 3.73 7.47
N GLU A 166 -10.18 2.44 7.30
CA GLU A 166 -8.87 1.89 7.68
C GLU A 166 -7.83 2.13 6.59
N LEU A 167 -6.58 2.38 6.99
CA LEU A 167 -5.45 2.30 6.07
C LEU A 167 -5.25 0.83 5.69
N SER A 168 -5.36 0.52 4.40
CA SER A 168 -5.29 -0.85 3.91
C SER A 168 -3.88 -1.28 3.50
N HIS A 169 -3.08 -0.38 2.95
CA HIS A 169 -1.76 -0.69 2.38
C HIS A 169 -0.93 0.57 2.14
N ILE A 170 0.34 0.38 1.81
CA ILE A 170 1.27 1.43 1.37
C ILE A 170 1.89 1.00 0.04
N LYS A 171 1.88 1.89 -0.96
CA LYS A 171 2.54 1.68 -2.26
C LYS A 171 3.42 2.88 -2.57
N PRO A 172 4.75 2.78 -2.55
CA PRO A 172 5.63 3.89 -2.93
C PRO A 172 5.38 4.36 -4.38
N HIS A 173 5.42 5.66 -4.61
CA HIS A 173 5.18 6.28 -5.93
C HIS A 173 6.48 6.51 -6.71
N GLY A 174 6.38 6.43 -8.04
CA GLY A 174 7.35 7.02 -8.97
C GLY A 174 8.81 6.64 -8.73
N GLU A 175 9.69 7.62 -8.60
CA GLU A 175 11.12 7.37 -8.43
C GLU A 175 11.47 6.76 -7.06
N LEU A 176 10.65 6.99 -6.02
CA LEU A 176 10.83 6.33 -4.72
C LEU A 176 10.72 4.81 -4.86
N TYR A 177 9.73 4.35 -5.63
CA TYR A 177 9.56 2.93 -5.96
C TYR A 177 10.82 2.37 -6.63
N PHE A 178 11.36 3.06 -7.64
CA PHE A 178 12.57 2.62 -8.33
C PHE A 178 13.85 2.74 -7.48
N TYR A 179 13.93 3.69 -6.54
CA TYR A 179 15.05 3.75 -5.59
C TYR A 179 15.11 2.52 -4.71
N MET A 180 13.98 2.08 -4.17
CA MET A 180 13.93 0.86 -3.39
C MET A 180 14.43 -0.35 -4.19
N GLN A 181 14.14 -0.44 -5.49
CA GLN A 181 14.64 -1.54 -6.31
C GLN A 181 16.15 -1.50 -6.58
N ARG A 182 16.77 -0.31 -6.56
CA ARG A 182 18.20 -0.12 -6.93
C ARG A 182 19.12 -0.08 -5.73
N ASP A 183 18.63 0.35 -4.57
CA ASP A 183 19.44 0.55 -3.36
C ASP A 183 18.79 -0.12 -2.14
N LYS A 184 19.50 -1.10 -1.58
CA LYS A 184 19.05 -1.86 -0.40
C LYS A 184 18.95 -1.01 0.87
N THR A 185 19.79 0.00 1.02
CA THR A 185 19.75 0.93 2.16
C THR A 185 18.48 1.77 2.08
N ILE A 186 18.14 2.27 0.88
CA ILE A 186 16.89 3.00 0.66
C ILE A 186 15.70 2.07 0.88
N MET A 187 15.70 0.86 0.32
CA MET A 187 14.65 -0.14 0.53
C MET A 187 14.39 -0.37 2.01
N LYS A 188 15.45 -0.66 2.78
CA LYS A 188 15.39 -0.88 4.23
C LYS A 188 14.76 0.30 4.95
N THR A 189 15.23 1.51 4.63
CA THR A 189 14.80 2.73 5.31
C THR A 189 13.33 3.06 5.03
N VAL A 190 12.86 2.85 3.79
CA VAL A 190 11.44 3.03 3.44
C VAL A 190 10.58 1.96 4.11
N LEU A 191 11.00 0.70 4.11
CA LEU A 191 10.26 -0.38 4.78
C LEU A 191 10.19 -0.21 6.29
N GLU A 192 11.24 0.32 6.93
CA GLU A 192 11.22 0.70 8.36
C GLU A 192 10.14 1.76 8.65
N ALA A 193 9.94 2.73 7.76
CA ALA A 193 8.85 3.70 7.89
C ALA A 193 7.48 3.05 7.69
N CYS A 194 7.33 2.16 6.70
CA CYS A 194 6.10 1.41 6.47
C CYS A 194 5.71 0.51 7.65
N ALA A 195 6.69 -0.11 8.31
CA ALA A 195 6.49 -1.05 9.42
C ALA A 195 5.74 -0.43 10.61
N VAL A 196 5.82 0.89 10.79
CA VAL A 196 5.09 1.63 11.84
C VAL A 196 3.58 1.45 11.72
N PHE A 197 3.06 1.24 10.51
CA PHE A 197 1.62 1.22 10.24
C PHE A 197 1.03 -0.19 10.22
N SER A 198 1.84 -1.25 10.27
CA SER A 198 1.40 -2.65 10.28
C SER A 198 0.44 -3.04 9.14
N VAL A 199 0.60 -2.45 7.95
CA VAL A 199 -0.19 -2.76 6.75
C VAL A 199 0.72 -3.29 5.63
N PRO A 200 0.17 -4.04 4.66
CA PRO A 200 0.95 -4.53 3.53
C PRO A 200 1.63 -3.43 2.71
N VAL A 201 2.84 -3.72 2.24
CA VAL A 201 3.53 -2.92 1.22
C VAL A 201 3.33 -3.56 -0.16
N TYR A 202 2.88 -2.77 -1.12
CA TYR A 202 2.63 -3.20 -2.50
C TYR A 202 3.88 -2.97 -3.35
N ALA A 203 4.31 -3.99 -4.10
CA ALA A 203 5.34 -3.84 -5.14
C ALA A 203 5.33 -5.02 -6.13
N CYS A 204 5.99 -4.85 -7.28
CA CYS A 204 6.31 -5.97 -8.17
C CYS A 204 7.04 -7.08 -7.43
N GLN A 205 6.88 -8.31 -7.91
CA GLN A 205 7.60 -9.45 -7.35
C GLN A 205 9.11 -9.17 -7.25
N ASN A 206 9.60 -9.19 -6.02
CA ASN A 206 10.97 -8.87 -5.68
C ASN A 206 11.36 -9.69 -4.44
N PRO A 207 12.07 -10.81 -4.62
CA PRO A 207 12.47 -11.68 -3.52
C PRO A 207 13.31 -10.97 -2.45
N GLN A 208 14.10 -9.95 -2.82
CA GLN A 208 14.90 -9.20 -1.86
C GLN A 208 14.01 -8.31 -0.98
N GLN A 209 13.01 -7.66 -1.58
CA GLN A 209 12.05 -6.84 -0.83
C GLN A 209 11.14 -7.72 0.04
N GLN A 210 10.66 -8.85 -0.48
CA GLN A 210 9.90 -9.83 0.30
C GLN A 210 10.69 -10.32 1.52
N ALA A 211 11.95 -10.72 1.35
CA ALA A 211 12.79 -11.20 2.46
C ALA A 211 12.98 -10.11 3.54
N MET A 212 13.17 -8.85 3.12
CA MET A 212 13.32 -7.73 4.05
C MET A 212 12.00 -7.40 4.76
N CYS A 213 10.87 -7.47 4.06
CA CYS A 213 9.54 -7.38 4.66
C CYS A 213 9.33 -8.49 5.71
N ASP A 214 9.71 -9.73 5.42
CA ASP A 214 9.61 -10.86 6.35
C ASP A 214 10.49 -10.65 7.60
N GLU A 215 11.71 -10.14 7.44
CA GLU A 215 12.61 -9.79 8.56
C GLU A 215 12.01 -8.72 9.48
N MET A 216 11.24 -7.79 8.91
CA MET A 216 10.59 -6.68 9.63
C MET A 216 9.17 -6.99 10.11
N GLY A 217 8.60 -8.14 9.73
CA GLY A 217 7.21 -8.48 10.02
C GLY A 217 6.18 -7.63 9.24
N VAL A 218 6.58 -7.05 8.10
CA VAL A 218 5.70 -6.27 7.22
C VAL A 218 5.11 -7.20 6.15
N PRO A 219 3.78 -7.27 5.97
CA PRO A 219 3.22 -8.06 4.89
C PRO A 219 3.63 -7.49 3.52
N PHE A 220 3.96 -8.36 2.57
CA PHE A 220 4.27 -7.96 1.20
C PHE A 220 3.15 -8.41 0.27
N GLN A 221 2.59 -7.47 -0.48
CA GLN A 221 1.59 -7.75 -1.51
C GLN A 221 2.22 -7.57 -2.88
N GLY A 222 2.33 -8.68 -3.60
CA GLY A 222 2.83 -8.66 -4.96
C GLY A 222 1.85 -7.99 -5.92
N GLU A 223 2.42 -7.30 -6.92
CA GLU A 223 1.69 -6.50 -7.92
C GLU A 223 2.17 -6.80 -9.35
N VAL A 224 1.26 -6.73 -10.32
CA VAL A 224 1.57 -6.67 -11.75
C VAL A 224 1.03 -5.40 -12.36
N TYR A 225 1.77 -4.86 -13.31
CA TYR A 225 1.37 -3.70 -14.12
C TYR A 225 0.98 -4.18 -15.52
N VAL A 226 -0.16 -3.72 -16.01
CA VAL A 226 -0.69 -4.13 -17.33
C VAL A 226 -0.49 -3.06 -18.40
N ASP A 227 -0.19 -1.84 -17.99
CA ASP A 227 -0.02 -0.66 -18.83
C ASP A 227 1.42 -0.13 -18.90
N VAL A 228 2.36 -0.83 -18.28
CA VAL A 228 3.81 -0.59 -18.45
C VAL A 228 4.46 -1.77 -19.16
N ASN A 229 5.67 -1.57 -19.67
CA ASN A 229 6.45 -2.63 -20.28
C ASN A 229 7.39 -3.26 -19.24
N TYR A 230 7.86 -4.47 -19.54
CA TYR A 230 8.82 -5.20 -18.70
C TYR A 230 10.15 -5.39 -19.43
N SER A 231 11.25 -5.34 -18.69
CA SER A 231 12.56 -5.74 -19.17
C SER A 231 12.65 -7.28 -19.28
N PRO A 232 13.67 -7.83 -19.96
CA PRO A 232 13.93 -9.27 -19.99
C PRO A 232 14.12 -9.89 -18.60
N GLU A 233 14.50 -9.08 -17.61
CA GLU A 233 14.65 -9.46 -16.21
C GLU A 233 13.30 -9.44 -15.44
N GLY A 234 12.18 -9.18 -16.12
CA GLY A 234 10.85 -9.13 -15.50
C GLY A 234 10.60 -7.90 -14.64
N THR A 235 11.41 -6.85 -14.79
CA THR A 235 11.25 -5.58 -14.05
C THR A 235 10.49 -4.55 -14.87
N ILE A 236 9.67 -3.71 -14.24
CA ILE A 236 8.95 -2.65 -14.97
C ILE A 236 9.94 -1.62 -15.51
N VAL A 237 9.72 -1.17 -16.74
CA VAL A 237 10.50 -0.08 -17.34
C VAL A 237 9.70 1.23 -17.31
N PRO A 238 10.36 2.39 -17.12
CA PRO A 238 9.69 3.68 -17.19
C PRO A 238 8.92 3.86 -18.51
N VAL A 239 7.69 4.36 -18.41
CA VAL A 239 6.83 4.63 -19.56
C VAL A 239 7.48 5.69 -20.45
N LYS A 240 7.69 5.37 -21.73
CA LYS A 240 8.24 6.31 -22.71
C LYS A 240 7.11 7.17 -23.31
N PRO A 241 7.36 8.45 -23.63
CA PRO A 241 6.41 9.27 -24.39
C PRO A 241 5.98 8.57 -25.68
N GLY A 242 4.67 8.50 -25.93
CA GLY A 242 4.10 7.85 -27.12
C GLY A 242 3.98 6.33 -27.03
N GLN A 243 4.31 5.70 -25.90
CA GLN A 243 4.01 4.29 -25.67
C GLN A 243 2.51 4.04 -25.81
N LYS A 244 2.12 3.21 -26.78
CA LYS A 244 0.73 2.84 -27.00
C LYS A 244 0.35 1.69 -26.09
N ILE A 245 -0.65 1.93 -25.24
CA ILE A 245 -1.29 0.91 -24.41
C ILE A 245 -2.76 0.87 -24.80
N THR A 246 -3.20 -0.29 -25.28
CA THR A 246 -4.59 -0.52 -25.69
C THR A 246 -5.32 -1.41 -24.67
N PRO A 247 -6.65 -1.34 -24.59
CA PRO A 247 -7.43 -2.22 -23.72
C PRO A 247 -7.18 -3.71 -23.98
N GLU A 248 -6.95 -4.12 -25.24
CA GLU A 248 -6.67 -5.50 -25.61
C GLU A 248 -5.32 -5.98 -25.06
N MET A 249 -4.30 -5.10 -25.07
CA MET A 249 -3.01 -5.40 -24.44
C MET A 249 -3.18 -5.58 -22.94
N CYS A 250 -3.95 -4.69 -22.29
CA CYS A 250 -4.23 -4.79 -20.85
C CYS A 250 -5.00 -6.07 -20.50
N TYR A 251 -6.00 -6.46 -21.29
CA TYR A 251 -6.70 -7.75 -21.14
C TYR A 251 -5.74 -8.92 -21.21
N ALA A 252 -4.94 -8.99 -22.27
CA ALA A 252 -4.04 -10.11 -22.51
C ALA A 252 -3.01 -10.23 -21.39
N ARG A 253 -2.46 -9.10 -20.91
CA ARG A 253 -1.51 -9.07 -19.80
C ARG A 253 -2.14 -9.48 -18.47
N ALA A 254 -3.31 -8.95 -18.14
CA ALA A 254 -4.03 -9.31 -16.92
C ALA A 254 -4.40 -10.80 -16.91
N SER A 255 -4.93 -11.30 -18.03
CA SER A 255 -5.31 -12.71 -18.20
C SER A 255 -4.09 -13.65 -18.12
N SER A 256 -3.00 -13.31 -18.81
CA SER A 256 -1.77 -14.11 -18.78
C SER A 256 -1.16 -14.18 -17.38
N ALA A 257 -1.10 -13.05 -16.67
CA ALA A 257 -0.64 -13.02 -15.29
C ALA A 257 -1.55 -13.88 -14.38
N ALA A 258 -2.86 -13.70 -14.45
CA ALA A 258 -3.80 -14.33 -13.52
C ALA A 258 -4.02 -15.83 -13.78
N MET A 259 -3.96 -16.25 -15.05
CA MET A 259 -4.21 -17.64 -15.44
C MET A 259 -2.95 -18.49 -15.44
N HIS A 260 -1.80 -17.90 -15.82
CA HIS A 260 -0.58 -18.62 -16.15
C HIS A 260 0.66 -18.13 -15.39
N ASP A 261 0.55 -17.06 -14.60
CA ASP A 261 1.68 -16.45 -13.88
C ASP A 261 2.79 -15.97 -14.85
N THR A 262 2.40 -15.49 -16.04
CA THR A 262 3.32 -15.10 -17.12
C THR A 262 3.11 -13.67 -17.61
N GLY A 263 4.20 -13.03 -18.01
CA GLY A 263 4.23 -11.76 -18.72
C GLY A 263 5.06 -11.84 -20.00
N LYS A 264 5.10 -10.75 -20.76
CA LYS A 264 6.00 -10.60 -21.91
C LYS A 264 6.88 -9.36 -21.74
N ASP A 265 8.15 -9.50 -22.02
CA ASP A 265 9.10 -8.39 -22.03
C ASP A 265 8.96 -7.50 -23.28
N VAL A 266 9.78 -6.45 -23.36
CA VAL A 266 9.87 -5.54 -24.51
C VAL A 266 10.26 -6.21 -25.83
N ASP A 267 10.88 -7.39 -25.79
CA ASP A 267 11.24 -8.20 -26.97
C ASP A 267 10.14 -9.24 -27.32
N GLY A 268 9.06 -9.30 -26.55
CA GLY A 268 7.97 -10.25 -26.71
C GLY A 268 8.25 -11.65 -26.16
N ARG A 269 9.36 -11.84 -25.43
CA ARG A 269 9.70 -13.11 -24.78
C ARG A 269 8.88 -13.28 -23.52
N GLU A 270 8.42 -14.50 -23.29
CA GLU A 270 7.65 -14.83 -22.09
C GLU A 270 8.56 -14.96 -20.87
N PHE A 271 8.11 -14.44 -19.72
CA PHE A 271 8.74 -14.63 -18.42
C PHE A 271 7.69 -15.00 -17.36
N LYS A 272 8.13 -15.57 -16.24
CA LYS A 272 7.29 -15.88 -15.07
C LYS A 272 7.40 -14.78 -14.02
N TYR A 273 6.29 -14.34 -13.43
CA TYR A 273 6.34 -13.39 -12.32
C TYR A 273 6.74 -14.05 -11.00
N GLY A 274 6.36 -15.32 -10.79
CA GLY A 274 6.70 -16.07 -9.58
C GLY A 274 5.73 -15.80 -8.43
N PHE A 275 4.43 -15.68 -8.72
CA PHE A 275 3.39 -15.61 -7.68
C PHE A 275 3.07 -16.98 -7.08
N ASP A 276 3.42 -18.08 -7.75
CA ASP A 276 3.21 -19.45 -7.27
C ASP A 276 1.75 -19.72 -6.84
N GLY A 277 0.80 -19.16 -7.59
CA GLY A 277 -0.63 -19.29 -7.32
C GLY A 277 -1.17 -18.40 -6.19
N LYS A 278 -0.33 -17.56 -5.57
CA LYS A 278 -0.78 -16.56 -4.59
C LYS A 278 -1.53 -15.41 -5.29
N PRO A 279 -2.59 -14.86 -4.67
CA PRO A 279 -3.24 -13.67 -5.18
C PRO A 279 -2.31 -12.44 -5.22
N PHE A 280 -2.50 -11.63 -6.25
CA PHE A 280 -1.77 -10.38 -6.48
C PHE A 280 -2.70 -9.25 -6.90
N SER A 281 -2.19 -8.02 -6.85
CA SER A 281 -2.91 -6.83 -7.32
C SER A 281 -2.48 -6.45 -8.73
N VAL A 282 -3.44 -6.05 -9.57
CA VAL A 282 -3.22 -5.56 -10.93
C VAL A 282 -3.28 -4.04 -10.91
N CYS A 283 -2.17 -3.38 -11.21
CA CYS A 283 -2.04 -1.93 -11.25
C CYS A 283 -2.46 -1.34 -12.59
N LEU A 284 -3.19 -0.23 -12.52
CA LEU A 284 -3.46 0.70 -13.61
C LEU A 284 -3.05 2.12 -13.21
N HIS A 285 -2.42 2.83 -14.13
CA HIS A 285 -2.10 4.24 -14.00
C HIS A 285 -3.29 5.10 -14.45
N SER A 286 -3.73 6.03 -13.60
CA SER A 286 -4.89 6.89 -13.84
C SER A 286 -4.65 8.04 -14.82
N ASP A 287 -3.38 8.34 -15.12
CA ASP A 287 -2.95 9.41 -16.01
C ASP A 287 -2.99 9.04 -17.51
N LEU A 288 -3.28 7.77 -17.84
CA LEU A 288 -3.42 7.33 -19.23
C LEU A 288 -4.75 7.79 -19.86
N PRO A 289 -4.74 8.35 -21.07
CA PRO A 289 -5.98 8.73 -21.77
C PRO A 289 -6.98 7.57 -21.96
N SER A 290 -6.48 6.33 -22.06
CA SER A 290 -7.28 5.12 -22.22
C SER A 290 -7.68 4.44 -20.91
N VAL A 291 -7.39 5.03 -19.73
CA VAL A 291 -7.52 4.33 -18.44
C VAL A 291 -8.92 3.76 -18.19
N LEU A 292 -10.00 4.47 -18.54
CA LEU A 292 -11.36 3.96 -18.30
C LEU A 292 -11.66 2.70 -19.11
N GLU A 293 -11.22 2.65 -20.37
CA GLU A 293 -11.40 1.46 -21.20
C GLU A 293 -10.47 0.33 -20.76
N ASN A 294 -9.24 0.66 -20.33
CA ASN A 294 -8.31 -0.31 -19.75
C ASN A 294 -8.90 -0.92 -18.46
N ALA A 295 -9.44 -0.11 -17.55
CA ALA A 295 -10.00 -0.55 -16.28
C ALA A 295 -11.20 -1.48 -16.46
N LYS A 296 -12.13 -1.14 -17.36
CA LYS A 296 -13.28 -2.00 -17.70
C LYS A 296 -12.84 -3.38 -18.16
N ILE A 297 -11.87 -3.42 -19.07
CA ILE A 297 -11.42 -4.65 -19.70
C ILE A 297 -10.54 -5.48 -18.74
N VAL A 298 -9.72 -4.84 -17.91
CA VAL A 298 -8.93 -5.53 -16.86
C VAL A 298 -9.85 -6.09 -15.78
N ARG A 299 -10.90 -5.37 -15.35
CA ARG A 299 -11.93 -5.89 -14.45
C ARG A 299 -12.54 -7.18 -14.98
N ARG A 300 -12.92 -7.20 -16.26
CA ARG A 300 -13.42 -8.43 -16.90
C ARG A 300 -12.42 -9.58 -16.82
N ALA A 301 -11.14 -9.35 -17.16
CA ALA A 301 -10.11 -10.39 -17.11
C ALA A 301 -9.89 -10.93 -15.69
N VAL A 302 -9.83 -10.04 -14.70
CA VAL A 302 -9.63 -10.38 -13.28
C VAL A 302 -10.83 -11.17 -12.74
N ASP A 303 -12.06 -10.77 -13.07
CA ASP A 303 -13.26 -11.48 -12.63
C ASP A 303 -13.37 -12.88 -13.26
N GLU A 304 -13.04 -13.03 -14.55
CA GLU A 304 -12.96 -14.33 -15.23
C GLU A 304 -11.92 -15.25 -14.56
N ALA A 305 -10.72 -14.73 -14.26
CA ALA A 305 -9.68 -15.50 -13.59
C ALA A 305 -10.04 -15.86 -12.14
N ASN A 306 -10.65 -14.93 -11.40
CA ASN A 306 -11.11 -15.18 -10.03
C ASN A 306 -12.19 -16.26 -9.96
N LYS A 307 -13.10 -16.30 -10.95
CA LYS A 307 -14.09 -17.38 -11.08
C LYS A 307 -13.40 -18.73 -11.32
N ALA A 308 -12.42 -18.76 -12.21
CA ALA A 308 -11.70 -19.98 -12.55
C ALA A 308 -10.80 -20.52 -11.43
N LYS A 309 -10.16 -19.63 -10.65
CA LYS A 309 -9.12 -20.00 -9.67
C LYS A 309 -9.62 -20.10 -8.23
N PHE A 310 -10.61 -19.31 -7.84
CA PHE A 310 -11.03 -19.20 -6.43
C PHE A 310 -12.49 -19.58 -6.16
N HIS A 311 -13.35 -19.72 -7.19
CA HIS A 311 -14.78 -20.04 -7.01
C HIS A 311 -15.17 -21.50 -7.27
N SER A 312 -14.21 -22.42 -7.41
CA SER A 312 -14.46 -23.85 -7.68
C SER A 312 -14.91 -24.69 -6.46
N GLY A 313 -15.70 -24.09 -5.55
CA GLY A 313 -16.17 -24.74 -4.31
C GLY A 313 -17.70 -24.75 -4.10
N ALA A 314 -18.51 -24.30 -5.06
CA ALA A 314 -19.97 -24.23 -4.91
C ALA A 314 -20.72 -25.17 -5.88
N HIS A 315 -20.29 -26.43 -5.98
CA HIS A 315 -21.11 -27.51 -6.53
C HIS A 315 -20.87 -28.80 -5.73
N LEU A 316 -21.68 -28.99 -4.69
CA LEU A 316 -22.11 -30.28 -4.16
C LEU A 316 -23.65 -30.28 -4.15
#